data_AF-A0A3C0G662-F1
#
_entry.id   AF-A0A3C0G662-F1
#
_cell.length_a   1.000
_cell.length_b   1.000
_cell.length_c   1.000
_cell.angle_alpha   90.00
_cell.angle_beta   90.00
_cell.angle_gamma   90.00
#
_symmetry.space_group_name_H-M   'P 1'
#
loop_
_entity.id
_entity.type
_entity.pdbx_description
1 polymer ?
#
loop_
_entity_poly.entity_id
_entity_poly.type
_entity_poly.pdbx_seq_one_letter_code
_entity_poly.pdbx_strand_id
1 'polypeptide(L)'
;MEMKQIPGEEMNPEAVDAFANKGYPIPGQSWTQDVEERRPFEGKPDFVDMQAALEYTALELLEPENFKPIVLAIGDGVPIMDLALQMGYVGFREGKWNPDLM
;
A
#
# COMPACT_ATOMS: atom_id res chain seq x y z
N MET A 1 16.08 -21.56 24.88
CA MET A 1 15.39 -20.26 24.97
C MET A 1 14.18 -20.39 24.07
N GLU A 2 13.04 -20.78 24.64
CA GLU A 2 11.83 -21.06 23.88
C GLU A 2 11.24 -19.75 23.36
N MET A 3 11.07 -19.65 22.03
CA MET A 3 10.29 -18.58 21.43
C MET A 3 8.81 -18.86 21.73
N LYS A 4 8.27 -18.11 22.68
CA LYS A 4 6.87 -18.15 23.05
C LYS A 4 6.05 -17.64 21.87
N GLN A 5 5.27 -18.51 21.24
CA GLN A 5 4.28 -18.14 20.22
C GLN A 5 3.31 -17.11 20.82
N ILE A 6 3.25 -15.94 20.17
CA ILE A 6 2.22 -14.93 20.40
C ILE A 6 0.89 -15.46 19.83
N PRO A 7 -0.19 -15.50 20.62
CA PRO A 7 -1.45 -16.11 20.21
C PRO A 7 -2.29 -15.11 19.40
N GLY A 8 -2.68 -15.48 18.17
CA GLY A 8 -3.74 -14.80 17.43
C GLY A 8 -3.41 -14.42 15.99
N GLU A 9 -3.18 -15.41 15.13
CA GLU A 9 -3.58 -15.36 13.70
C GLU A 9 -3.37 -16.78 13.16
N GLU A 10 -4.44 -17.56 13.09
CA GLU A 10 -4.42 -18.74 12.22
C GLU A 10 -4.22 -18.20 10.80
N MET A 11 -3.00 -18.33 10.26
CA MET A 11 -2.72 -17.86 8.90
C MET A 11 -3.69 -18.55 7.95
N ASN A 12 -4.58 -17.76 7.31
CA ASN A 12 -5.54 -18.28 6.35
C ASN A 12 -4.77 -19.03 5.25
N PRO A 13 -4.99 -20.35 5.05
CA PRO A 13 -4.29 -21.14 4.06
C PRO A 13 -4.39 -20.56 2.65
N GLU A 14 -5.53 -19.95 2.32
CA GLU A 14 -5.77 -19.29 1.03
C GLU A 14 -4.92 -18.02 0.87
N ALA A 15 -4.74 -17.26 1.95
CA ALA A 15 -3.87 -16.09 1.93
C ALA A 15 -2.40 -16.51 1.79
N VAL A 16 -1.97 -17.54 2.53
CA VAL A 16 -0.62 -18.09 2.44
C VAL A 16 -0.32 -18.57 1.03
N ASP A 17 -1.24 -19.32 0.42
CA ASP A 17 -1.10 -19.80 -0.95
C ASP A 17 -1.08 -18.64 -1.97
N ALA A 18 -1.94 -17.63 -1.78
CA ALA A 18 -1.97 -16.43 -2.62
C ALA A 18 -0.66 -15.63 -2.56
N PHE A 19 0.00 -15.54 -1.39
CA PHE A 19 1.30 -14.89 -1.25
C PHE A 19 2.45 -15.76 -1.78
N ALA A 20 2.40 -17.07 -1.55
CA ALA A 20 3.42 -18.00 -2.02
C ALA A 20 3.45 -18.12 -3.55
N ASN A 21 2.28 -18.07 -4.20
CA ASN A 21 2.14 -18.25 -5.64
C ASN A 21 2.16 -16.94 -6.45
N LYS A 22 2.32 -15.77 -5.79
CA LYS A 22 2.31 -14.46 -6.47
C LYS A 22 3.54 -14.19 -7.35
N GLY A 23 4.53 -15.09 -7.32
CA GLY A 23 5.79 -14.98 -8.04
C GLY A 23 6.74 -13.99 -7.38
N TYR A 24 8.03 -14.11 -7.71
CA TYR A 24 9.05 -13.15 -7.29
C TYR A 24 9.21 -12.06 -8.35
N PRO A 25 9.61 -10.83 -7.98
CA PRO A 25 10.03 -9.83 -8.95
C PRO A 25 11.11 -10.41 -9.88
N ILE A 26 10.90 -10.31 -11.19
CA ILE A 26 11.85 -10.81 -12.19
C ILE A 26 12.80 -9.66 -12.51
N PRO A 27 14.12 -9.80 -12.30
CA PRO A 27 15.07 -8.76 -12.65
C PRO A 27 14.90 -8.33 -14.10
N GLY A 28 14.75 -7.03 -14.33
CA GLY A 28 14.53 -6.50 -15.67
C GLY A 28 13.08 -6.58 -16.18
N GLN A 29 12.09 -6.99 -15.37
CA GLN A 29 10.70 -7.11 -15.85
C GLN A 29 10.17 -5.82 -16.49
N SER A 30 10.54 -4.66 -15.94
CA SER A 30 10.12 -3.35 -16.44
C SER A 30 10.74 -2.99 -17.80
N TRP A 31 11.74 -3.77 -18.27
CA TRP A 31 12.37 -3.63 -19.59
C TRP A 31 11.80 -4.59 -20.64
N THR A 32 11.10 -5.65 -20.21
CA THR A 32 10.53 -6.68 -21.09
C THR A 32 9.00 -6.61 -21.19
N GLN A 33 8.38 -5.83 -20.31
CA GLN A 33 6.95 -5.54 -20.31
C GLN A 33 6.58 -4.65 -21.51
N ASP A 34 5.38 -4.85 -22.06
CA ASP A 34 4.86 -3.99 -23.12
C ASP A 34 4.75 -2.54 -22.62
N VAL A 35 5.14 -1.59 -23.46
CA VAL A 35 5.06 -0.15 -23.15
C VAL A 35 3.62 0.27 -22.91
N GLU A 36 2.66 -0.37 -23.59
CA GLU A 36 1.23 -0.10 -23.43
C GLU A 36 0.67 -0.67 -22.11
N GLU A 37 1.38 -1.62 -21.48
CA GLU A 37 0.98 -2.24 -20.21
C GLU A 37 1.75 -1.66 -19.00
N ARG A 38 2.32 -0.47 -19.14
CA ARG A 38 3.14 0.16 -18.08
C ARG A 38 2.33 0.38 -16.80
N ARG A 39 2.87 -0.07 -15.66
CA ARG A 39 2.22 0.15 -14.36
C ARG A 39 2.43 1.61 -13.93
N PRO A 40 1.47 2.24 -13.23
CA PRO A 40 1.57 3.67 -12.88
C PRO A 40 2.86 4.01 -12.13
N PHE A 41 3.27 3.15 -11.19
CA PHE A 41 4.51 3.32 -10.41
C PHE A 41 5.82 3.16 -11.20
N GLU A 42 5.77 2.72 -12.47
CA GLU A 42 6.94 2.63 -13.36
C GLU A 42 7.16 3.91 -14.19
N GLY A 43 6.26 4.89 -14.02
CA GLY A 43 6.33 6.21 -14.63
C GLY A 43 6.96 7.25 -13.69
N LYS A 44 6.90 8.51 -14.13
CA LYS A 44 7.23 9.65 -13.27
C LYS A 44 6.12 9.81 -12.22
N PRO A 45 6.44 9.98 -10.93
CA PRO A 45 5.42 10.22 -9.92
C PRO A 45 4.78 11.61 -10.04
N ASP A 46 3.56 11.74 -9.56
CA ASP A 46 2.85 13.02 -9.46
C ASP A 46 3.55 13.97 -8.48
N PHE A 47 4.02 13.44 -7.34
CA PHE A 47 4.68 14.17 -6.26
C PHE A 47 6.10 13.64 -6.02
N VAL A 48 7.03 14.58 -5.85
CA VAL A 48 8.42 14.31 -5.42
C VAL A 48 8.77 15.05 -4.12
N ASP A 49 7.86 15.90 -3.66
CA ASP A 49 7.99 16.70 -2.45
C ASP A 49 7.05 16.14 -1.37
N MET A 50 7.57 15.96 -0.16
CA MET A 50 6.83 15.34 0.95
C MET A 50 5.66 16.20 1.40
N GLN A 51 5.81 17.51 1.41
CA GLN A 51 4.75 18.40 1.84
C GLN A 51 3.58 18.36 0.85
N ALA A 52 3.86 18.42 -0.46
CA ALA A 52 2.83 18.32 -1.49
C ALA A 52 2.09 16.98 -1.46
N ALA A 53 2.80 15.86 -1.26
CA ALA A 53 2.19 14.55 -1.15
C ALA A 53 1.30 14.43 0.11
N LEU A 54 1.74 14.99 1.24
CA LEU A 54 0.97 15.02 2.48
C LEU A 54 -0.28 15.90 2.36
N GLU A 55 -0.17 17.07 1.74
CA GLU A 55 -1.30 17.97 1.48
C GLU A 55 -2.35 17.28 0.60
N TYR A 56 -1.93 16.62 -0.49
CA TYR A 56 -2.82 15.81 -1.32
C TYR A 56 -3.52 14.72 -0.51
N THR A 57 -2.75 13.94 0.26
CA THR A 57 -3.29 12.83 1.06
C THR A 57 -4.29 13.32 2.11
N ALA A 58 -4.00 14.46 2.76
CA ALA A 58 -4.89 15.06 3.75
C ALA A 58 -6.21 15.56 3.12
N LEU A 59 -6.16 16.14 1.92
CA LEU A 59 -7.36 16.56 1.20
C LEU A 59 -8.23 15.35 0.82
N GLU A 60 -7.62 14.32 0.22
CA GLU A 60 -8.31 13.06 -0.12
C GLU A 60 -8.94 12.41 1.11
N LEU A 61 -8.25 12.42 2.26
CA LEU A 61 -8.75 11.86 3.51
C LEU A 61 -10.03 12.55 4.00
N LEU A 62 -10.16 13.85 3.75
CA LEU A 62 -11.28 14.68 4.18
C LEU A 62 -12.49 14.61 3.24
N GLU A 63 -12.34 14.00 2.06
CA GLU A 63 -13.47 13.77 1.16
C GLU A 63 -14.53 12.89 1.85
N PRO A 64 -15.83 13.22 1.76
CA PRO A 64 -16.90 12.52 2.48
C PRO A 64 -16.92 11.00 2.27
N GLU A 65 -16.53 10.56 1.08
CA GLU A 65 -16.48 9.16 0.64
C GLU A 65 -15.35 8.39 1.33
N ASN A 66 -14.24 9.07 1.67
CA ASN A 66 -13.06 8.48 2.30
C ASN A 66 -13.10 8.62 3.83
N PHE A 67 -13.54 9.78 4.33
CA PHE A 67 -13.53 10.08 5.76
C PHE A 67 -14.37 9.09 6.58
N LYS A 68 -15.62 8.83 6.15
CA LYS A 68 -16.55 7.94 6.87
C LYS A 68 -16.00 6.52 7.05
N PRO A 69 -15.60 5.79 6.00
CA PRO A 69 -15.10 4.42 6.18
C PRO A 69 -13.83 4.36 7.03
N ILE A 70 -12.97 5.37 6.97
CA ILE A 70 -11.74 5.42 7.77
C ILE A 70 -12.06 5.60 9.26
N VAL A 71 -12.95 6.53 9.60
CA VAL A 71 -13.37 6.72 11.00
C VAL A 71 -14.07 5.48 11.55
N LEU A 72 -14.89 4.81 10.73
CA LEU A 72 -15.51 3.54 11.10
C LEU A 72 -14.46 2.45 11.34
N ALA A 73 -13.48 2.29 10.45
CA ALA A 73 -12.39 1.32 10.61
C ALA A 73 -11.58 1.57 11.91
N ILE A 74 -11.29 2.83 12.23
CA ILE A 74 -10.65 3.21 13.50
C ILE A 74 -11.55 2.82 14.69
N GLY A 75 -12.86 3.08 14.59
CA GLY A 75 -13.85 2.70 15.60
C GLY A 75 -13.96 1.18 15.82
N ASP A 76 -13.75 0.39 14.76
CA ASP A 76 -13.74 -1.07 14.76
C ASP A 76 -12.39 -1.66 15.23
N GLY A 77 -11.42 -0.81 15.59
CA GLY A 77 -10.15 -1.21 16.18
C GLY A 77 -9.03 -1.47 15.17
N VAL A 78 -9.18 -1.07 13.91
CA VAL A 78 -8.09 -1.13 12.92
C VAL A 78 -6.96 -0.18 13.37
N PRO A 79 -5.70 -0.66 13.45
CA PRO A 79 -4.57 0.19 13.81
C PRO A 79 -4.38 1.35 12.82
N ILE A 80 -4.15 2.56 13.35
CA ILE A 80 -3.86 3.75 12.52
C ILE A 80 -2.63 3.51 11.63
N MET A 81 -1.64 2.76 12.14
CA MET A 81 -0.44 2.42 11.37
C MET A 81 -0.79 1.61 10.11
N ASP A 82 -1.71 0.65 10.21
CA ASP A 82 -2.10 -0.19 9.07
C ASP A 82 -2.82 0.64 8.01
N LEU A 83 -3.66 1.59 8.42
CA LEU A 83 -4.31 2.55 7.53
C LEU A 83 -3.28 3.46 6.83
N ALA A 84 -2.30 3.97 7.57
CA ALA A 84 -1.24 4.80 7.00
C ALA A 84 -0.38 4.01 5.98
N LEU A 85 0.00 2.78 6.30
CA LEU A 85 0.74 1.89 5.39
C LEU A 85 -0.07 1.57 4.14
N GLN A 86 -1.37 1.30 4.28
CA GLN A 86 -2.28 1.08 3.17
C GLN A 86 -2.33 2.31 2.25
N MET A 87 -2.48 3.51 2.80
CA MET A 87 -2.48 4.77 2.04
C MET A 87 -1.17 4.98 1.30
N GLY A 88 -0.03 4.84 2.00
CA GLY A 88 1.31 4.92 1.43
C GLY A 88 1.46 3.95 0.24
N TYR A 89 1.06 2.70 0.44
CA TYR A 89 1.15 1.65 -0.57
C TYR A 89 0.23 1.89 -1.78
N VAL A 90 -1.01 2.35 -1.55
CA VAL A 90 -1.94 2.70 -2.65
C VAL A 90 -1.36 3.83 -3.48
N GLY A 91 -0.90 4.93 -2.86
CA GLY A 91 -0.34 6.05 -3.62
C GLY A 91 0.94 5.68 -4.36
N PHE A 92 1.79 4.81 -3.80
CA PHE A 92 2.91 4.25 -4.56
C PHE A 92 2.41 3.48 -5.79
N ARG A 93 1.49 2.53 -5.63
CA ARG A 93 0.98 1.71 -6.75
C ARG A 93 0.32 2.54 -7.84
N GLU A 94 -0.35 3.63 -7.47
CA GLU A 94 -1.02 4.56 -8.39
C GLU A 94 -0.05 5.57 -9.02
N GLY A 95 1.24 5.54 -8.67
CA GLY A 95 2.24 6.45 -9.21
C GLY A 95 2.14 7.87 -8.64
N LYS A 96 1.51 8.05 -7.48
CA LYS A 96 1.48 9.34 -6.78
C LYS A 96 2.86 9.75 -6.29
N TRP A 97 3.62 8.79 -5.76
CA TRP A 97 4.95 9.00 -5.21
C TRP A 97 5.83 7.76 -5.36
N ASN A 98 7.13 7.92 -5.09
CA ASN A 98 8.08 6.82 -5.04
C ASN A 98 8.20 6.25 -3.60
N PRO A 99 8.92 5.13 -3.39
CA PRO A 99 9.08 4.53 -2.07
C PRO A 99 9.80 5.41 -1.03
N ASP A 100 10.48 6.49 -1.44
CA ASP A 100 11.15 7.40 -0.50
C ASP A 100 10.16 8.34 0.23
N LEU A 101 8.95 8.48 -0.31
CA LEU A 101 7.84 9.26 0.23
C LEU A 101 6.80 8.39 0.97
N MET A 102 7.04 7.08 1.06
CA MET A 102 6.23 6.11 1.82
C MET A 102 6.72 5.97 3.26
#